data_AF-A0A7W4AYT2-F1
#
_entry.id   AF-A0A7W4AYT2-F1
#
_cell.length_a   1.000
_cell.length_b   1.000
_cell.length_c   1.000
_cell.angle_alpha   90.00
_cell.angle_beta   90.00
_cell.angle_gamma   90.00
#
_symmetry.space_group_name_H-M   'P 1'
#
loop_
_entity.id
_entity.type
_entity.pdbx_description
1 polymer ?
#
loop_
_entity_poly.entity_id
_entity_poly.type
_entity_poly.pdbx_seq_one_letter_code
_entity_poly.pdbx_strand_id
1 'polypeptide(L)'
;MRTPEWTLFYVADHTPVPTQIVLQEHISGYYDSLEQCQAKGAGMLRLQASSLPAEKAFACGEQCQVNEQQQLQCKSQVVGAAYDAL
;
A
#
# COMPACT_ATOMS: atom_id res chain seq x y z
N MET A 1 8.03 -3.23 -22.03
CA MET A 1 7.17 -3.44 -20.85
C MET A 1 7.55 -2.37 -19.83
N ARG A 2 6.60 -1.62 -19.27
CA ARG A 2 6.89 -0.69 -18.17
C ARG A 2 6.87 -1.48 -16.88
N THR A 3 7.93 -1.37 -16.09
CA THR A 3 7.94 -1.87 -14.71
C THR A 3 7.05 -0.94 -13.90
N PRO A 4 6.01 -1.44 -13.21
CA PRO A 4 5.17 -0.58 -12.38
C PRO A 4 6.03 0.09 -11.30
N GLU A 5 5.83 1.39 -11.12
CA GLU A 5 6.65 2.18 -10.19
C GLU A 5 6.16 2.05 -8.75
N TRP A 6 4.89 1.71 -8.53
CA TRP A 6 4.27 1.72 -7.22
C TRP A 6 3.59 0.39 -6.88
N THR A 7 3.83 -0.11 -5.67
CA THR A 7 3.19 -1.30 -5.11
C THR A 7 2.25 -0.88 -4.00
N LEU A 8 0.98 -1.28 -4.07
CA LEU A 8 0.00 -1.09 -2.99
C LEU A 8 0.14 -2.24 -1.98
N PHE A 9 0.31 -1.87 -0.71
CA PHE A 9 0.25 -2.76 0.43
C PHE A 9 -1.01 -2.43 1.21
N TYR A 10 -1.86 -3.42 1.47
CA TYR A 10 -3.15 -3.22 2.13
C TYR A 10 -3.34 -4.25 3.25
N VAL A 11 -3.74 -3.77 4.43
CA VAL A 11 -3.87 -4.61 5.63
C VAL A 11 -5.17 -4.39 6.41
N ALA A 12 -6.10 -3.59 5.87
CA ALA A 12 -7.27 -3.17 6.64
C ALA A 12 -8.30 -4.29 6.89
N ASP A 13 -8.21 -5.39 6.15
CA ASP A 13 -8.99 -6.62 6.28
C ASP A 13 -8.26 -7.73 7.07
N HIS A 14 -7.03 -7.48 7.51
CA HIS A 14 -6.28 -8.42 8.33
C HIS A 14 -6.65 -8.31 9.81
N THR A 15 -6.90 -9.44 10.45
CA THR A 15 -7.16 -9.53 11.90
C THR A 15 -6.23 -10.56 12.53
N PRO A 16 -5.33 -10.18 13.45
CA PRO A 16 -5.08 -8.82 13.93
C PRO A 16 -4.45 -7.93 12.84
N VAL A 17 -4.60 -6.61 12.98
CA VAL A 17 -3.96 -5.64 12.08
C VAL A 17 -2.44 -5.70 12.29
N PRO A 18 -1.65 -6.00 11.24
CA PRO A 18 -0.20 -6.04 11.31
C PRO A 18 0.40 -4.69 11.72
N THR A 19 1.49 -4.73 12.48
CA THR A 19 2.30 -3.54 12.79
C THR A 19 3.14 -3.08 11.59
N GLN A 20 3.48 -3.99 10.68
CA GLN A 20 4.24 -3.70 9.47
C GLN A 20 3.36 -3.89 8.24
N ILE A 21 3.14 -2.80 7.50
CA ILE A 21 2.29 -2.78 6.30
C ILE A 21 3.08 -3.25 5.08
N VAL A 22 4.29 -2.71 4.88
CA VAL A 22 5.14 -2.99 3.70
C VAL A 22 5.85 -4.33 3.89
N LEU A 23 5.13 -5.38 3.50
CA LEU A 23 5.57 -6.77 3.46
C LEU A 23 5.02 -7.44 2.20
N GLN A 24 5.74 -8.44 1.69
CA GLN A 24 5.42 -9.06 0.40
C GLN A 24 4.02 -9.72 0.40
N GLU A 25 3.62 -10.29 1.52
CA GLU A 25 2.31 -10.92 1.73
C GLU A 25 1.14 -9.94 1.73
N HIS A 26 1.39 -8.64 1.90
CA HIS A 26 0.35 -7.60 1.93
C HIS A 26 0.18 -6.89 0.59
N ILE A 27 0.88 -7.32 -0.47
CA ILE A 27 0.78 -6.71 -1.80
C ILE A 27 -0.64 -6.94 -2.34
N SER A 28 -1.33 -5.84 -2.61
CA SER A 28 -2.70 -5.82 -3.15
C SER A 28 -2.77 -5.37 -4.61
N GLY A 29 -1.71 -4.76 -5.14
CA GLY A 29 -1.65 -4.37 -6.55
C GLY A 29 -0.40 -3.58 -6.94
N TYR A 30 -0.26 -3.34 -8.23
CA TYR A 30 0.83 -2.57 -8.82
C TYR A 30 0.28 -1.46 -9.71
N TYR A 31 0.90 -0.29 -9.68
CA TYR A 31 0.41 0.94 -10.31
C TYR A 31 1.52 1.73 -10.97
N ASP A 32 1.16 2.49 -12.01
CA ASP A 32 2.09 3.36 -12.74
C ASP A 32 2.40 4.66 -11.98
N SER A 33 1.50 5.12 -11.10
CA SER A 33 1.69 6.38 -10.35
C SER A 33 1.24 6.27 -8.89
N LEU A 34 1.76 7.17 -8.06
CA LEU A 34 1.41 7.26 -6.63
C LEU A 34 -0.08 7.54 -6.46
N GLU A 35 -0.64 8.43 -7.27
CA GLU A 35 -2.05 8.82 -7.21
C GLU A 35 -2.97 7.64 -7.48
N GLN A 36 -2.62 6.78 -8.45
CA GLN A 36 -3.40 5.57 -8.73
C GLN A 36 -3.34 4.59 -7.55
N CYS A 37 -2.15 4.41 -6.97
CA CYS A 37 -1.97 3.54 -5.80
C CYS A 37 -2.77 4.04 -4.60
N GLN A 38 -2.66 5.33 -4.28
CA GLN A 38 -3.36 5.95 -3.16
C GLN A 38 -4.88 5.95 -3.37
N ALA A 39 -5.36 6.29 -4.58
CA ALA A 39 -6.78 6.28 -4.90
C ALA A 39 -7.37 4.87 -4.79
N LYS A 40 -6.63 3.84 -5.20
CA LYS A 40 -7.06 2.45 -5.00
C LYS A 40 -7.16 2.10 -3.52
N GLY A 41 -6.12 2.37 -2.75
CA GLY A 41 -6.08 2.06 -1.31
C GLY A 41 -7.22 2.73 -0.55
N ALA A 42 -7.46 4.02 -0.80
CA ALA A 42 -8.58 4.76 -0.22
C ALA A 42 -9.94 4.20 -0.67
N GLY A 43 -10.08 3.85 -1.94
CA GLY A 43 -11.28 3.20 -2.46
C GLY A 43 -11.57 1.86 -1.78
N MET A 44 -10.54 1.03 -1.56
CA MET A 44 -10.66 -0.24 -0.85
C MET A 44 -11.07 -0.04 0.61
N LEU A 45 -10.43 0.91 1.31
CA LEU A 45 -10.75 1.24 2.70
C LEU A 45 -12.23 1.65 2.84
N ARG A 46 -12.71 2.50 1.93
CA ARG A 46 -14.11 2.93 1.89
C ARG A 46 -15.07 1.77 1.62
N LEU A 47 -14.76 0.92 0.65
CA LEU A 47 -15.63 -0.21 0.25
C LEU A 47 -15.72 -1.28 1.34
N GLN A 48 -14.66 -1.49 2.11
CA GLN A 48 -14.63 -2.43 3.22
C GLN A 48 -15.26 -1.87 4.51
N ALA A 49 -15.71 -0.60 4.49
CA ALA A 49 -16.24 0.09 5.67
C ALA A 49 -15.31 -0.03 6.90
N SER A 50 -14.00 -0.03 6.66
CA SER A 50 -13.01 -0.19 7.72
C SER A 50 -12.92 1.09 8.55
N SER A 51 -12.82 0.93 9.87
CA SER A 51 -12.62 2.04 10.82
C SER A 51 -11.14 2.38 11.03
N LEU A 52 -10.23 1.70 10.33
CA LEU A 52 -8.81 1.97 10.45
C LEU A 52 -8.44 3.30 9.78
N PRO A 53 -7.60 4.12 10.44
CA PRO A 53 -6.99 5.27 9.79
C PRO A 53 -6.23 4.84 8.53
N ALA A 54 -6.30 5.63 7.46
CA ALA A 54 -5.70 5.30 6.17
C ALA A 54 -4.20 5.00 6.29
N GLU A 55 -3.49 5.74 7.14
CA GLU A 55 -2.06 5.59 7.39
C GLU A 55 -1.68 4.26 8.09
N LYS A 56 -2.67 3.59 8.70
CA LYS A 56 -2.51 2.26 9.31
C LYS A 56 -3.09 1.14 8.46
N ALA A 57 -3.89 1.49 7.45
CA ALA A 57 -4.63 0.53 6.65
C ALA A 57 -3.89 0.13 5.37
N PHE A 58 -3.15 1.06 4.76
CA PHE A 58 -2.42 0.79 3.53
C PHE A 58 -1.22 1.71 3.34
N ALA A 59 -0.32 1.32 2.42
CA ALA A 59 0.82 2.11 2.00
C ALA A 59 1.15 1.85 0.52
N CYS A 60 1.83 2.80 -0.10
CA CYS A 60 2.33 2.72 -1.47
C CYS A 60 3.85 2.75 -1.45
N GLY A 61 4.50 1.70 -1.92
CA GLY A 61 5.96 1.61 -2.01
C GLY A 61 6.46 1.83 -3.43
N GLU A 62 7.46 2.68 -3.60
CA GLU A 62 8.10 2.99 -4.89
C GLU A 62 9.21 1.98 -5.19
N GLN A 63 9.21 1.44 -6.41
CA GLN A 63 10.27 0.58 -6.95
C GLN A 63 10.67 -0.56 -6.00
N CYS A 64 9.68 -1.21 -5.40
CA CYS A 64 9.91 -2.29 -4.45
C CYS A 64 10.54 -3.52 -5.12
N GLN A 65 11.60 -4.05 -4.53
CA GLN A 65 12.33 -5.23 -4.99
C GLN A 65 12.67 -6.13 -3.82
N VAL A 66 12.73 -7.43 -4.07
CA VAL A 66 13.19 -8.40 -3.08
C VAL A 66 14.72 -8.47 -3.16
N ASN A 67 15.38 -8.24 -2.03
CA ASN A 67 16.83 -8.30 -1.95
C ASN A 67 17.33 -9.77 -1.84
N GLU A 68 18.65 -9.96 -1.79
CA GLU A 68 19.28 -11.29 -1.67
C GLU A 68 18.89 -12.06 -0.40
N GLN A 69 18.40 -11.36 0.63
CA GLN A 69 17.94 -11.92 1.90
C GLN A 69 16.43 -12.24 1.88
N GLN A 70 15.80 -12.22 0.71
CA GLN A 70 14.36 -12.40 0.53
C GLN A 70 13.51 -11.35 1.26
N GLN A 71 14.08 -10.17 1.53
CA GLN A 71 13.37 -9.06 2.15
C GLN A 71 12.94 -8.06 1.09
N LEU A 72 11.68 -7.64 1.17
CA LEU A 72 11.15 -6.57 0.33
C LEU A 72 11.76 -5.22 0.77
N GLN A 73 12.37 -4.52 -0.18
CA GLN A 73 12.88 -3.16 0.00
C GLN A 73 12.28 -2.24 -1.06
N CYS A 74 11.72 -1.11 -0.62
CA CYS A 74 11.22 -0.06 -1.50
C CYS A 74 12.14 1.15 -1.41
N LYS A 75 12.33 1.86 -2.53
CA LYS A 75 13.13 3.09 -2.57
C LYS A 75 12.51 4.19 -1.71
N SER A 76 11.19 4.30 -1.74
CA SER A 76 10.41 5.18 -0.88
C SER A 76 9.07 4.54 -0.54
N GLN A 77 8.40 5.07 0.48
CA GLN A 77 7.06 4.62 0.86
C GLN A 77 6.20 5.82 1.27
N VAL A 78 4.93 5.79 0.89
CA VAL A 78 3.94 6.80 1.24
C VAL A 78 2.77 6.06 1.89
N VAL A 79 2.49 6.34 3.16
CA VAL A 79 1.34 5.78 3.87
C VAL A 79 0.03 6.29 3.28
N GLY A 80 -1.07 5.59 3.55
CA GLY A 80 -2.39 5.99 3.05
C GLY A 80 -2.76 7.41 3.47
N ALA A 81 -3.07 8.27 2.49
CA ALA A 81 -3.64 9.58 2.75
C ALA A 81 -5.16 9.47 2.90
N ALA A 82 -5.73 10.22 3.85
CA ALA A 82 -7.16 10.49 3.84
C ALA A 82 -7.45 11.35 2.60
N TYR A 83 -8.21 10.82 1.64
CA TYR A 83 -8.55 11.52 0.39
C TYR A 83 -9.59 12.65 0.56
N ASP A 84 -9.69 13.23 1.76
CA ASP A 84 -10.58 14.35 2.08
C ASP A 84 -9.75 15.62 2.37
N ALA A 85 -9.22 16.27 1.32
CA ALA A 85 -8.79 17.67 1.34
C ALA A 85 -8.49 18.25 -0.07
N LEU A 86 -9.35 18.00 -1.06
CA LEU A 86 -9.42 18.82 -2.29
C LEU A 86 -10.83 19.35 -2.48
#